data_AF-A0A821HSK2-F1
#
_entry.id   AF-A0A821HSK2-F1
#
_cell.length_a   1.000
_cell.length_b   1.000
_cell.length_c   1.000
_cell.angle_alpha   90.00
_cell.angle_beta   90.00
_cell.angle_gamma   90.00
#
_symmetry.space_group_name_H-M   'P 1'
#
loop_
_entity.id
_entity.type
_entity.pdbx_description
1 polymer ?
#
loop_
_entity_poly.entity_id
_entity_poly.type
_entity_poly.pdbx_seq_one_letter_code
_entity_poly.pdbx_strand_id
1 'polypeptide(L)' 'DPPNVMIDFERASMTAISKSFPVSNLSGCFFHLCQNVYRSITRLGLKTLYSENENFAQQIRSLPALGFLPAADVIPTFDE' A
#
# COMPACT_ATOMS: atom_id res chain seq x y z
N ASP A 1 24.26 -7.56 -7.21
CA ASP A 1 22.85 -7.29 -6.88
C ASP A 1 22.61 -5.80 -6.75
N PRO A 2 21.45 -5.26 -7.18
CA PRO A 2 21.08 -3.88 -6.90
C PRO A 2 20.96 -3.66 -5.39
N PRO A 3 21.47 -2.54 -4.82
CA PRO A 3 21.47 -2.34 -3.37
C PRO A 3 20.06 -2.20 -2.79
N ASN A 4 19.13 -1.64 -3.56
CA ASN A 4 17.73 -1.46 -3.19
C ASN A 4 16.84 -1.83 -4.36
N VAL A 5 15.75 -2.54 -4.09
CA VAL A 5 14.71 -2.88 -5.05
C VAL A 5 13.37 -2.41 -4.51
N MET A 6 12.76 -1.47 -5.23
CA MET A 6 11.38 -1.05 -4.99
C MET A 6 10.45 -1.95 -5.79
N ILE A 7 9.48 -2.57 -5.13
CA ILE A 7 8.62 -3.58 -5.74
C ILE A 7 7.15 -3.38 -5.38
N ASP A 8 6.25 -3.91 -6.20
CA ASP A 8 4.85 -4.07 -5.84
C ASP A 8 4.69 -5.11 -4.70
N PHE A 9 3.49 -5.16 -4.10
CA PHE A 9 3.18 -6.06 -3.00
C PHE A 9 2.74 -7.45 -3.48
N GLU A 10 3.10 -7.84 -4.71
CA GLU A 10 2.77 -9.15 -5.26
C GLU A 10 3.75 -10.20 -4.72
N ARG A 11 3.22 -11.18 -3.98
CA ARG A 11 4.02 -12.21 -3.29
C ARG A 11 4.94 -12.98 -4.26
N ALA A 12 4.46 -13.25 -5.48
CA ALA A 12 5.23 -13.93 -6.50
C ALA A 12 6.45 -13.09 -6.93
N SER A 13 6.25 -11.80 -7.20
CA SER A 13 7.29 -10.84 -7.55
C SER A 13 8.32 -10.71 -6.43
N MET A 14 7.87 -10.51 -5.19
CA MET A 14 8.75 -10.41 -4.02
C MET A 14 9.60 -11.67 -3.84
N THR A 15 8.99 -12.85 -3.96
CA THR A 15 9.71 -14.14 -3.84
C THR A 15 10.74 -14.30 -4.96
N ALA A 16 10.41 -13.96 -6.20
CA ALA A 16 11.31 -14.08 -7.33
C ALA A 16 12.53 -13.15 -7.20
N ILE A 17 12.30 -11.90 -6.76
CA ILE A 17 13.37 -10.93 -6.51
C ILE A 17 14.26 -11.39 -5.37
N SER A 18 13.71 -11.82 -4.23
CA SER A 18 14.52 -12.31 -3.10
C SER A 18 15.38 -13.53 -3.46
N LYS A 19 14.90 -14.40 -4.38
CA LYS A 19 15.69 -15.54 -4.88
C LYS A 19 16.76 -15.12 -5.87
N SER A 20 16.48 -14.14 -6.72
CA SER A 20 17.39 -13.70 -7.78
C SER A 20 18.47 -12.73 -7.28
N PHE A 21 18.15 -11.95 -6.25
CA PHE A 21 19.04 -10.96 -5.64
C PHE A 21 19.00 -11.06 -4.10
N PRO A 22 19.63 -12.08 -3.51
CA PRO A 22 19.51 -12.38 -2.08
C PRO A 22 20.07 -11.31 -1.15
N VAL A 23 20.98 -10.46 -1.63
CA VAL A 23 21.58 -9.38 -0.82
C VAL A 23 20.93 -8.02 -1.05
N SER A 24 19.92 -7.93 -1.93
CA SER A 24 19.18 -6.68 -2.16
C SER A 24 18.26 -6.34 -0.99
N ASN A 25 18.18 -5.06 -0.64
CA ASN A 25 17.12 -4.58 0.25
C ASN A 25 15.82 -4.44 -0.54
N LEU A 26 14.78 -5.16 -0.16
CA LEU A 26 13.46 -5.03 -0.77
C LEU A 26 12.63 -4.00 -0.01
N SER A 27 11.95 -3.13 -0.74
CA SER A 27 11.00 -2.16 -0.18
C SER A 27 9.72 -2.12 -1.01
N GLY A 28 8.58 -2.08 -0.34
CA GLY A 28 7.29 -1.92 -1.01
C GLY A 28 7.12 -0.51 -1.59
N CYS A 29 6.56 -0.42 -2.79
CA CYS A 29 6.31 0.85 -3.47
C CYS A 29 5.04 1.53 -2.95
N PHE A 30 5.20 2.63 -2.20
CA PHE A 30 4.06 3.41 -1.67
C PHE A 30 3.16 3.98 -2.78
N PHE A 31 3.76 4.44 -3.89
CA PHE A 31 3.00 4.94 -5.03
C PHE A 31 2.05 3.88 -5.62
N HIS A 32 2.55 2.66 -5.85
CA HIS A 32 1.73 1.57 -6.35
C HIS A 32 0.67 1.13 -5.33
N LEU A 33 0.96 1.17 -4.03
CA LEU A 33 -0.03 0.91 -2.98
C LEU A 33 -1.19 1.91 -3.06
N CYS A 34 -0.89 3.21 -3.09
CA CYS A 34 -1.89 4.28 -3.23
C CYS A 34 -2.69 4.14 -4.54
N GLN A 35 -2.02 3.82 -5.65
CA GLN A 35 -2.68 3.58 -6.93
C GLN A 35 -3.65 2.40 -6.88
N ASN A 36 -3.27 1.30 -6.22
CA ASN A 36 -4.12 0.12 -6.07
C ASN A 36 -5.35 0.39 -5.19
N VAL A 37 -5.20 1.19 -4.13
CA VAL A 37 -6.33 1.68 -3.32
C VAL A 37 -7.27 2.51 -4.20
N TYR A 38 -6.75 3.46 -4.98
CA TYR A 38 -7.57 4.30 -5.87
C TYR A 38 -8.31 3.49 -6.95
N ARG A 39 -7.64 2.51 -7.56
CA ARG A 39 -8.27 1.58 -8.52
C ARG A 39 -9.39 0.79 -7.86
N SER A 40 -9.22 0.38 -6.61
CA SER A 40 -10.25 -0.35 -5.87
C SER A 40 -11.48 0.51 -5.61
N ILE A 41 -11.32 1.76 -5.17
CA ILE A 41 -12.42 2.73 -5.01
C ILE A 41 -13.18 2.90 -6.33
N THR A 42 -12.44 3.06 -7.44
CA THR A 42 -13.04 3.25 -8.76
C THR A 42 -13.83 2.02 -9.18
N ARG A 43 -13.28 0.81 -9.00
CA ARG A 43 -13.95 -0.46 -9.29
C ARG A 43 -15.23 -0.65 -8.47
N LEU A 44 -15.24 -0.16 -7.24
CA LEU A 44 -16.40 -0.21 -6.34
C LEU A 44 -17.45 0.87 -6.64
N GLY A 45 -17.24 1.73 -7.63
CA GLY A 45 -18.16 2.84 -7.95
C GLY A 45 -18.10 4.00 -6.95
N LEU A 46 -17.11 4.03 -6.06
CA LEU A 46 -17.00 5.00 -4.97
C LEU A 46 -16.22 6.27 -5.38
N LYS A 47 -15.90 6.43 -6.66
CA LYS A 47 -15.08 7.55 -7.16
C LYS A 47 -15.70 8.91 -6.85
N THR A 48 -17.00 9.07 -7.06
CA THR A 48 -17.73 10.32 -6.77
C THR A 48 -17.76 10.60 -5.26
N LEU A 49 -18.04 9.58 -4.45
CA LEU A 49 -18.01 9.71 -3.00
C LEU A 49 -16.62 10.13 -2.50
N TYR A 50 -15.56 9.55 -3.07
CA TYR A 50 -14.18 9.92 -2.78
C TYR A 50 -13.84 11.38 -3.16
N SER A 51 -14.42 11.91 -4.23
CA SER A 51 -14.16 13.31 -4.63
C SER A 51 -14.97 14.34 -3.85
N GLU A 52 -16.18 13.98 -3.42
CA GLU A 52 -17.15 14.93 -2.85
C GLU A 52 -17.23 14.88 -1.32
N ASN A 53 -16.78 13.79 -0.69
CA ASN A 53 -16.80 13.63 0.75
C ASN A 53 -15.37 13.55 1.32
N GLU A 54 -14.93 14.65 1.94
CA GLU A 54 -13.58 14.77 2.50
C GLU A 54 -13.30 13.77 3.62
N ASN A 55 -14.29 13.48 4.47
CA ASN A 55 -14.16 12.50 5.55
C ASN A 55 -13.91 11.11 4.99
N PHE A 56 -14.72 10.67 4.02
CA PHE A 56 -14.50 9.40 3.33
C PHE A 56 -13.15 9.38 2.62
N ALA A 57 -12.77 10.47 1.95
CA ALA A 57 -11.47 10.57 1.29
C ALA A 57 -10.30 10.45 2.29
N GLN A 58 -10.44 11.01 3.49
CA GLN A 58 -9.45 10.91 4.56
C GLN A 58 -9.35 9.49 5.10
N GLN A 59 -10.48 8.81 5.37
CA GLN A 59 -10.49 7.40 5.77
C GLN A 59 -9.83 6.49 4.74
N ILE A 60 -10.09 6.72 3.46
CA ILE A 60 -9.41 5.96 2.39
C ILE A 60 -7.91 6.25 2.36
N ARG A 61 -7.49 7.51 2.54
CA ARG A 61 -6.07 7.89 2.55
C ARG A 61 -5.32 7.35 3.78
N SER A 62 -6.01 7.05 4.88
CA SER A 62 -5.38 6.42 6.04
C SER A 62 -4.99 4.96 5.76
N LEU A 63 -5.72 4.23 4.92
CA LEU A 63 -5.42 2.83 4.58
C LEU A 63 -3.96 2.59 4.15
N PRO A 64 -3.39 3.28 3.13
CA PRO A 64 -1.99 3.13 2.79
C PRO A 64 -1.05 3.70 3.86
N ALA A 65 -1.49 4.67 4.67
CA ALA A 65 -0.69 5.26 5.73
C ALA A 65 -0.47 4.30 6.91
N LEU A 66 -1.39 3.36 7.17
CA LEU A 66 -1.22 2.30 8.16
C LEU A 66 0.05 1.45 7.90
N GLY A 67 0.52 1.38 6.65
CA GLY A 67 1.76 0.68 6.31
C GLY A 67 3.03 1.28 6.93
N PHE A 68 2.95 2.49 7.50
CA PHE A 68 4.05 3.13 8.22
C PHE A 68 4.01 2.88 9.73
N LEU A 69 2.96 2.25 10.25
CA LEU A 69 2.87 1.91 11.67
C LEU A 69 3.58 0.59 11.97
N PRO A 70 4.12 0.41 13.18
CA PRO A 70 4.43 -0.92 13.69
C PRO A 70 3.21 -1.82 13.61
N ALA A 71 3.42 -3.11 13.32
CA ALA A 71 2.32 -4.06 13.14
C ALA A 71 1.37 -4.15 14.36
N ALA A 72 1.89 -3.90 15.56
CA ALA A 72 1.10 -3.89 16.80
C ALA A 72 0.12 -2.70 16.88
N ASP A 73 0.41 -1.59 16.20
CA ASP A 73 -0.35 -0.35 16.27
C ASP A 73 -1.37 -0.22 15.13
N VAL A 74 -1.29 -1.07 14.11
CA VAL A 74 -2.18 -1.03 12.93
C VAL A 74 -3.66 -1.18 13.33
N ILE A 75 -4.00 -2.16 14.16
CA ILE A 75 -5.40 -2.40 14.58
C ILE A 75 -5.89 -1.29 15.52
N PRO A 76 -5.16 -0.94 16.61
CA PRO A 76 -5.57 0.16 17.48
C PRO A 76 -5.82 1.48 16.74
N THR A 77 -4.95 1.85 15.81
CA THR A 77 -5.10 3.11 15.05
C THR A 77 -6.18 3.05 13.96
N PHE A 78 -6.53 1.86 13.47
CA PHE A 78 -7.61 1.74 12.49
C PHE A 78 -9.01 1.80 13.13
N ASP A 79 -9.13 1.34 14.38
CA ASP A 79 -10.40 1.25 15.11
C ASP A 79 -10.74 2.54 15.92
N GLU A 80 -9.84 3.53 15.96
CA GLU A 80 -10.08 4.89 16.50
C GLU A 80 -10.94 5.77 15.58
#